data_AF-A0A068REI4-F1
#
_entry.id   AF-A0A068REI4-F1
#
_cell.length_a   1.000
_cell.length_b   1.000
_cell.length_c   1.000
_cell.angle_alpha   90.00
_cell.angle_beta   90.00
_cell.angle_gamma   90.00
#
_symmetry.space_group_name_H-M   'P 1'
#
loop_
_entity.id
_entity.type
_entity.pdbx_description
1 polymer ?
#
loop_
_entity_poly.entity_id
_entity_poly.type
_entity_poly.pdbx_seq_one_letter_code
_entity_poly.pdbx_strand_id
1 'polypeptide(L)'
;GGQLTETVRRRPYAVILFDEIEKAHSDVFNVFLQILDDGRVTDSQGRTVSFTNTVIIMTSNVGSQYILNTDDETLSKDATYETIKERVMEAARTVFRPEFMNRVDEYIVFQPL
;
A
#
# COMPACT_ATOMS: atom_id res chain seq x y z
N GLY A 1 1.61 -24.54 1.57
CA GLY A 1 1.02 -23.21 1.43
C GLY A 1 2.04 -22.14 1.76
N GLY A 2 1.90 -20.96 1.18
CA GLY A 2 2.73 -19.81 1.53
C GLY A 2 2.47 -19.37 2.97
N GLN A 3 3.46 -18.72 3.59
CA GLN A 3 3.37 -18.25 4.98
C GLN A 3 2.19 -17.27 5.19
N LEU A 4 1.93 -16.41 4.20
CA LEU A 4 0.80 -15.49 4.19
C LEU A 4 -0.54 -16.23 4.07
N THR A 5 -0.66 -17.12 3.08
CA THR A 5 -1.94 -17.80 2.79
C THR A 5 -2.37 -18.75 3.90
N GLU A 6 -1.43 -19.43 4.57
CA GLU A 6 -1.77 -20.26 5.73
C GLU A 6 -2.19 -19.45 6.95
N THR A 7 -1.56 -18.30 7.19
CA THR A 7 -1.92 -17.40 8.30
C THR A 7 -3.34 -16.89 8.15
N VAL A 8 -3.68 -16.36 6.96
CA VAL A 8 -5.00 -15.81 6.67
C VAL A 8 -6.06 -16.91 6.65
N ARG A 9 -5.75 -18.10 6.13
CA ARG A 9 -6.67 -19.25 6.16
C ARG A 9 -7.05 -19.66 7.58
N ARG A 10 -6.10 -19.60 8.53
CA ARG A 10 -6.36 -19.92 9.95
C ARG A 10 -7.02 -18.78 10.70
N ARG A 11 -6.76 -17.53 10.31
CA ARG A 11 -7.26 -16.29 10.94
C ARG A 11 -7.69 -15.31 9.85
N PRO A 12 -8.92 -15.45 9.32
CA PRO A 12 -9.39 -14.65 8.19
C PRO A 12 -9.68 -13.19 8.53
N TYR A 13 -9.88 -12.89 9.82
CA TYR A 13 -10.00 -11.54 10.36
C TYR A 13 -8.63 -11.08 10.86
N ALA A 14 -7.90 -10.37 10.01
CA ALA A 14 -6.54 -9.95 10.31
C ALA A 14 -6.26 -8.57 9.73
N VAL A 15 -5.33 -7.86 10.37
CA VAL A 15 -4.65 -6.71 9.78
C VAL A 15 -3.30 -7.21 9.30
N ILE A 16 -2.99 -6.99 8.02
CA ILE A 16 -1.73 -7.41 7.41
C ILE A 16 -0.97 -6.16 7.03
N LEU A 17 0.24 -6.02 7.59
CA LEU A 17 1.15 -4.93 7.29
C LEU A 17 2.22 -5.42 6.32
N PHE A 18 2.38 -4.70 5.21
CA PHE A 18 3.53 -4.82 4.32
C PHE A 18 4.38 -3.58 4.45
N ASP A 19 5.62 -3.77 4.85
CA ASP A 19 6.56 -2.69 5.06
C ASP A 19 7.43 -2.47 3.81
N GLU A 20 7.75 -1.21 3.52
CA GLU A 20 8.61 -0.80 2.39
C GLU A 20 8.25 -1.45 1.05
N ILE A 21 6.97 -1.33 0.66
CA ILE A 21 6.43 -2.04 -0.51
C ILE A 21 7.17 -1.70 -1.82
N GLU A 22 7.84 -0.55 -1.92
CA GLU A 22 8.68 -0.17 -3.05
C GLU A 22 9.91 -1.07 -3.26
N LYS A 23 10.32 -1.82 -2.23
CA LYS A 23 11.45 -2.76 -2.30
C LYS A 23 11.03 -4.15 -2.78
N ALA A 24 9.73 -4.41 -2.87
CA ALA A 24 9.22 -5.72 -3.24
C ALA A 24 9.54 -6.07 -4.71
N HIS A 25 9.78 -7.35 -4.98
CA HIS A 25 9.99 -7.85 -6.33
C HIS A 25 8.69 -7.77 -7.16
N SER A 26 8.79 -7.64 -8.48
CA SER A 26 7.63 -7.54 -9.39
C SER A 26 6.62 -8.68 -9.23
N ASP A 27 7.09 -9.89 -8.91
CA ASP A 27 6.23 -11.06 -8.72
C ASP A 27 5.33 -10.92 -7.49
N VAL A 28 5.77 -10.18 -6.48
CA VAL A 28 4.97 -9.89 -5.28
C VAL A 28 3.80 -8.98 -5.65
N PHE A 29 4.01 -7.99 -6.52
CA PHE A 29 2.93 -7.11 -7.01
C PHE A 29 1.85 -7.87 -7.78
N ASN A 30 2.22 -8.88 -8.58
CA ASN A 30 1.23 -9.69 -9.31
C ASN A 30 0.29 -10.44 -8.35
N VAL A 31 0.84 -10.96 -7.24
CA VAL A 31 0.05 -11.59 -6.20
C VAL A 31 -0.84 -10.56 -5.49
N PHE A 32 -0.33 -9.36 -5.22
CA PHE A 32 -1.13 -8.30 -4.63
C PHE A 32 -2.27 -7.85 -5.51
N LEU A 33 -2.04 -7.67 -6.81
CA LEU A 33 -3.10 -7.32 -7.75
C LEU A 33 -4.24 -8.35 -7.68
N GLN A 34 -3.92 -9.64 -7.61
CA GLN A 34 -4.95 -10.67 -7.45
C GLN A 34 -5.73 -10.53 -6.13
N ILE A 35 -5.04 -10.25 -5.02
CA ILE A 35 -5.67 -10.09 -3.71
C ILE A 35 -6.56 -8.84 -3.68
N LEU A 36 -6.06 -7.70 -4.18
CA LEU A 36 -6.77 -6.43 -4.20
C LEU A 36 -7.95 -6.44 -5.20
N ASP A 37 -7.86 -7.23 -6.27
CA ASP A 37 -8.93 -7.37 -7.26
C ASP A 37 -10.03 -8.33 -6.81
N ASP A 38 -9.67 -9.58 -6.49
CA ASP A 38 -10.64 -10.66 -6.31
C ASP A 38 -10.94 -10.96 -4.83
N GLY A 39 -10.25 -10.27 -3.91
CA GLY A 39 -10.32 -10.54 -2.47
C GLY A 39 -9.84 -11.95 -2.11
N ARG A 40 -9.08 -12.61 -2.98
CA ARG A 40 -8.64 -14.00 -2.79
C ARG A 40 -7.35 -14.28 -3.55
N VAL A 41 -6.61 -15.29 -3.11
CA VAL A 41 -5.42 -15.78 -3.82
C VAL A 41 -5.39 -17.30 -3.81
N THR A 42 -4.87 -17.89 -4.88
CA THR A 42 -4.67 -19.34 -4.95
C THR A 42 -3.20 -19.65 -4.72
N ASP A 43 -2.90 -20.48 -3.71
CA ASP A 43 -1.53 -20.88 -3.42
C ASP A 43 -1.00 -21.93 -4.42
N SER A 44 0.30 -22.24 -4.33
CA SER A 44 0.96 -23.23 -5.19
C SER A 44 0.44 -24.68 -5.03
N GLN A 45 -0.37 -24.94 -4.00
CA GLN A 45 -1.03 -26.24 -3.79
C GLN A 45 -2.47 -26.24 -4.32
N GLY A 46 -2.87 -25.20 -5.05
CA GLY A 46 -4.21 -25.06 -5.63
C GLY A 46 -5.28 -24.66 -4.62
N ARG A 47 -4.90 -24.22 -3.41
CA ARG A 47 -5.86 -23.84 -2.37
C ARG A 47 -6.13 -22.35 -2.45
N THR A 48 -7.40 -21.99 -2.63
CA THR A 48 -7.86 -20.59 -2.63
C THR A 48 -8.12 -20.11 -1.21
N VAL A 49 -7.55 -18.97 -0.85
CA VAL A 49 -7.71 -18.31 0.46
C VAL A 49 -8.36 -16.96 0.25
N SER A 50 -9.41 -16.67 1.03
CA SER A 50 -10.10 -15.38 1.01
C SER A 50 -9.41 -14.35 1.92
N PHE A 51 -9.31 -13.13 1.42
CA PHE A 51 -8.82 -11.91 2.08
C PHE A 51 -9.96 -10.90 2.28
N THR A 52 -11.21 -11.24 1.96
CA THR A 52 -12.36 -10.32 2.04
C THR A 52 -12.61 -9.74 3.44
N ASN A 53 -12.11 -10.40 4.49
CA ASN A 53 -12.26 -9.97 5.89
C ASN A 53 -10.94 -9.46 6.49
N THR A 54 -9.98 -9.15 5.62
CA THR A 54 -8.63 -8.73 5.99
C THR A 54 -8.43 -7.26 5.62
N VAL A 55 -7.82 -6.50 6.52
CA VAL A 55 -7.36 -5.14 6.21
C VAL A 55 -5.89 -5.22 5.82
N ILE A 56 -5.55 -4.73 4.63
CA ILE A 56 -4.17 -4.69 4.15
C ILE A 56 -3.67 -3.25 4.29
N ILE A 57 -2.57 -3.10 5.03
CA ILE A 57 -1.85 -1.83 5.21
C ILE A 57 -0.49 -1.99 4.54
N MET A 58 -0.10 -1.00 3.76
CA MET A 58 1.19 -0.97 3.08
C MET A 58 1.89 0.33 3.43
N THR A 59 3.16 0.27 3.78
CA THR A 59 4.00 1.46 3.99
C THR A 59 4.94 1.63 2.81
N SER A 60 5.32 2.88 2.54
CA SER A 60 6.35 3.18 1.56
C SER A 60 7.12 4.42 1.97
N ASN A 61 8.43 4.40 1.74
CA ASN A 61 9.28 5.57 1.97
C ASN A 61 9.38 6.49 0.73
N VAL A 62 8.68 6.17 -0.36
CA VAL A 62 8.67 6.96 -1.59
C VAL A 62 8.10 8.36 -1.33
N GLY A 63 8.84 9.39 -1.77
CA GLY A 63 8.40 10.78 -1.65
C GLY A 63 8.54 11.37 -0.24
N SER A 64 9.12 10.63 0.71
CA SER A 64 9.36 11.11 2.09
C SER A 64 10.14 12.42 2.17
N GLN A 65 11.01 12.69 1.19
CA GLN A 65 11.73 13.96 1.08
C GLN A 65 10.81 15.19 0.90
N TYR A 66 9.60 15.02 0.36
CA TYR A 66 8.65 16.13 0.18
C TYR A 66 7.90 16.46 1.48
N ILE A 67 7.76 15.47 2.36
CA ILE A 67 7.13 15.61 3.67
C ILE A 67 8.00 16.50 4.59
N LEU A 68 9.33 16.37 4.48
CA LEU A 68 10.29 17.10 5.32
C LEU A 68 10.57 18.54 4.88
N ASN A 69 10.28 18.89 3.62
CA ASN A 69 10.75 20.14 3.00
C ASN A 69 9.66 21.23 2.91
N THR A 70 8.50 21.05 3.55
CA THR A 70 7.36 21.96 3.41
C THR A 70 7.09 22.72 4.71
N ASP A 71 8.06 23.53 5.13
CA ASP A 71 7.92 24.53 6.20
C ASP A 71 7.48 25.88 5.62
N ASP A 72 6.44 25.88 4.78
CA ASP A 72 5.90 27.14 4.26
C ASP A 72 4.84 27.66 5.25
N GLU A 73 5.29 28.46 6.23
CA GLU A 73 4.44 29.07 7.28
C GLU A 73 3.33 29.99 6.72
N THR A 74 3.33 30.24 5.41
CA THR A 74 2.38 31.12 4.73
C THR A 74 1.06 30.45 4.36
N LEU A 75 1.01 29.11 4.29
CA LEU A 75 -0.18 28.34 3.91
C LEU A 75 -0.94 27.81 5.13
N SER A 76 -2.26 27.62 4.98
CA SER A 76 -3.04 26.88 5.99
C SER A 76 -2.58 25.42 6.04
N LYS A 77 -2.69 24.79 7.21
CA LYS A 77 -2.28 23.38 7.41
C LYS A 77 -2.90 22.42 6.39
N ASP A 78 -4.16 22.65 6.02
CA ASP A 78 -4.88 21.84 5.04
C ASP A 78 -4.29 22.03 3.63
N ALA A 79 -3.99 23.27 3.22
CA ALA A 79 -3.38 23.56 1.93
C ALA A 79 -1.96 22.99 1.82
N THR A 80 -1.20 23.03 2.92
CA THR A 80 0.13 22.41 3.02
C THR A 80 0.03 20.89 2.88
N TYR A 81 -0.93 20.24 3.55
CA TYR A 81 -1.13 18.80 3.48
C TYR A 81 -1.49 18.33 2.06
N GLU A 82 -2.43 18.99 1.38
CA GLU A 82 -2.80 18.63 0.01
C GLU A 82 -1.61 18.80 -0.95
N THR A 83 -0.81 19.87 -0.80
CA THR A 83 0.40 20.09 -1.61
C THR A 83 1.44 18.97 -1.40
N ILE A 84 1.67 18.55 -0.15
CA ILE A 84 2.57 17.43 0.16
C ILE A 84 2.02 16.15 -0.44
N LYS A 85 0.72 15.88 -0.26
CA LYS A 85 0.06 14.69 -0.76
C LYS A 85 0.18 14.58 -2.28
N GLU A 86 -0.06 15.65 -3.02
CA GLU A 86 0.11 15.67 -4.47
C GLU A 86 1.54 15.30 -4.90
N ARG A 87 2.57 15.90 -4.28
CA ARG A 87 3.98 15.61 -4.59
C ARG A 87 4.39 14.19 -4.25
N VAL A 88 3.95 13.67 -3.11
CA VAL A 88 4.20 12.27 -2.70
C VAL A 88 3.53 11.32 -3.68
N MET A 89 2.28 11.60 -4.07
CA MET A 89 1.54 10.78 -5.03
C MET A 89 2.14 10.82 -6.44
N GLU A 90 2.68 11.96 -6.87
CA GLU A 90 3.42 12.07 -8.13
C GLU A 90 4.67 11.18 -8.10
N ALA A 91 5.45 11.24 -7.02
CA ALA A 91 6.61 10.37 -6.85
C ALA A 91 6.22 8.89 -6.82
N ALA A 92 5.14 8.53 -6.11
CA ALA A 92 4.61 7.17 -6.05
C ALA A 92 4.24 6.64 -7.44
N ARG A 93 3.64 7.47 -8.32
CA ARG A 93 3.31 7.09 -9.71
C ARG A 93 4.52 6.80 -10.59
N THR A 94 5.70 7.29 -10.24
CA THR A 94 6.94 6.97 -10.97
C THR A 94 7.52 5.60 -10.58
N VAL A 95 7.18 5.12 -9.38
CA VAL A 95 7.71 3.87 -8.80
C VAL A 95 6.72 2.73 -8.97
N PHE A 96 5.45 2.97 -8.66
CA PHE A 96 4.40 1.97 -8.70
C PHE A 96 3.63 2.04 -10.02
N ARG A 97 3.22 0.86 -10.51
CA ARG A 97 2.42 0.77 -11.75
C ARG A 97 1.02 1.34 -11.49
N PRO A 98 0.43 2.08 -12.46
CA PRO A 98 -0.90 2.67 -12.30
C PRO A 98 -1.98 1.64 -11.92
N GLU A 99 -1.89 0.42 -12.44
CA GLU A 99 -2.80 -0.68 -12.10
C GLU A 99 -2.80 -1.05 -10.61
N PHE A 100 -1.66 -1.02 -9.94
CA PHE A 100 -1.56 -1.28 -8.50
C PHE A 100 -2.13 -0.12 -7.71
N MET A 101 -1.78 1.10 -8.13
CA MET A 101 -2.28 2.31 -7.48
C MET A 101 -3.80 2.43 -7.55
N ASN A 102 -4.40 2.12 -8.70
CA ASN A 102 -5.84 2.17 -8.89
C ASN A 102 -6.63 1.13 -8.06
N ARG A 103 -5.95 0.22 -7.35
CA ARG A 103 -6.56 -0.80 -6.47
C ARG A 103 -6.38 -0.51 -4.98
N VAL A 104 -5.69 0.57 -4.64
CA VAL A 104 -5.60 1.05 -3.26
C VAL A 104 -6.79 1.95 -2.99
N ASP A 105 -7.55 1.63 -1.94
CA ASP A 105 -8.75 2.38 -1.57
C ASP A 105 -8.42 3.80 -1.06
N GLU A 106 -7.40 3.92 -0.21
CA GLU A 106 -7.03 5.18 0.43
C GLU A 106 -5.50 5.34 0.57
N TYR A 107 -5.03 6.56 0.35
CA TYR A 107 -3.63 6.95 0.55
C TYR A 107 -3.51 7.89 1.75
N ILE A 108 -2.76 7.45 2.75
CA ILE A 108 -2.49 8.21 3.98
C ILE A 108 -1.05 8.73 3.90
N VAL A 109 -0.88 10.05 4.01
CA VAL A 109 0.44 10.69 4.07
C VAL A 109 0.69 11.10 5.52
N PHE A 110 1.79 10.62 6.10
CA PHE A 110 2.16 10.97 7.47
C PHE A 110 2.83 12.35 7.50
N GLN A 111 2.39 13.18 8.45
CA GLN A 111 3.07 14.43 8.78
C GLN A 111 4.30 14.13 9.66
N PRO A 112 5.37 14.95 9.57
CA PRO A 112 6.49 14.83 10.49
C PRO A 112 6.03 15.06 11.93
N LEU A 113 6.70 14.38 12.88
CA LEU A 113 6.41 14.44 14.32
C LEU A 113 6.86 15.76 14.95
#